data_AF-A0A4U6C6X9-F1
#
_entry.id   AF-A0A4U6C6X9-F1
#
_cell.length_a   1.000
_cell.length_b   1.000
_cell.length_c   1.000
_cell.angle_alpha   90.00
_cell.angle_beta   90.00
_cell.angle_gamma   90.00
#
_symmetry.space_group_name_H-M   'P 1'
#
loop_
_entity.id
_entity.type
_entity.pdbx_description
1 polymer ?
#
loop_
_entity_poly.entity_id
_entity_poly.type
_entity_poly.pdbx_seq_one_letter_code
_entity_poly.pdbx_strand_id
1 'polypeptide(L)'
;MKISRYRLTPLGWLGAALFVLPTPLSVWGYNSALTESAAQSEYNRALGAVRGVPVLPEMPVTYLTALATASLIGLVLLLIGREIVTTD
;
A
#
# COMPACT_ATOMS: atom_id res chain seq x y z
N MET A 1 24.78 0.25 -34.36
CA MET A 1 24.85 0.97 -33.06
C MET A 1 24.04 0.14 -32.09
N LYS A 2 24.67 -0.52 -31.10
CA LYS A 2 23.96 -1.45 -30.22
C LYS A 2 22.96 -0.68 -29.34
N ILE A 3 21.70 -1.08 -29.35
CA ILE A 3 20.65 -0.50 -28.50
C ILE A 3 20.33 -1.51 -27.40
N SER A 4 20.65 -1.17 -26.16
CA SER A 4 20.26 -1.95 -24.99
C SER A 4 18.93 -1.41 -24.43
N ARG A 5 17.93 -2.29 -24.31
CA ARG A 5 16.62 -1.98 -23.71
C ARG A 5 16.46 -2.75 -22.40
N TYR A 6 15.93 -2.07 -21.39
CA TYR A 6 15.53 -2.72 -20.15
C TYR A 6 14.14 -3.29 -20.30
N ARG A 7 13.96 -4.54 -19.87
CA ARG A 7 12.65 -5.22 -19.87
C ARG A 7 12.40 -5.85 -18.51
N LEU A 8 11.12 -5.91 -18.13
CA LEU A 8 10.67 -6.64 -16.96
C LEU A 8 10.23 -8.04 -17.38
N THR A 9 10.78 -9.04 -16.71
CA THR A 9 10.31 -10.42 -16.76
C THR A 9 8.93 -10.53 -16.09
N PRO A 10 8.18 -11.63 -16.25
CA PRO A 10 6.93 -11.86 -15.52
C PRO A 10 7.08 -11.71 -13.99
N LEU A 11 8.26 -12.08 -13.46
CA LEU A 11 8.59 -11.90 -12.04
C LEU A 11 8.73 -10.41 -11.67
N GLY A 12 9.35 -9.61 -12.54
CA GLY A 12 9.49 -8.16 -12.37
C GLY A 12 8.14 -7.44 -12.43
N TRP A 13 7.22 -7.91 -13.27
CA TRP A 13 5.83 -7.42 -13.31
C TRP A 13 5.05 -7.74 -12.04
N LEU A 14 5.18 -8.96 -11.50
CA LEU A 14 4.63 -9.32 -10.19
C LEU A 14 5.21 -8.45 -9.07
N GLY A 15 6.52 -8.19 -9.13
CA GLY A 15 7.18 -7.27 -8.20
C GLY A 15 6.61 -5.86 -8.25
N ALA A 16 6.41 -5.32 -9.45
CA ALA A 16 5.78 -4.02 -9.64
C ALA A 16 4.35 -3.97 -9.07
N ALA A 17 3.55 -5.00 -9.30
CA ALA A 17 2.20 -5.08 -8.75
C ALA A 17 2.22 -5.10 -7.21
N LEU A 18 3.06 -5.95 -6.61
CA LEU A 18 3.20 -6.06 -5.16
C LEU A 18 3.80 -4.81 -4.51
N PHE A 19 4.59 -4.03 -5.24
CA PHE A 19 5.14 -2.76 -4.74
C PHE A 19 4.11 -1.62 -4.79
N VAL A 20 3.31 -1.56 -5.85
CA VAL A 20 2.39 -0.44 -6.09
C VAL A 20 1.03 -0.64 -5.43
N LEU A 21 0.42 -1.83 -5.58
CA LEU A 21 -0.95 -2.10 -5.12
C LEU A 21 -1.20 -1.94 -3.61
N PRO A 22 -0.24 -2.15 -2.70
CA PRO A 22 -0.48 -1.93 -1.28
C PRO A 22 -0.89 -0.49 -0.93
N THR A 23 -0.48 0.50 -1.72
CA THR A 23 -0.79 1.92 -1.48
C THR A 23 -2.25 2.29 -1.74
N PRO A 24 -2.90 1.98 -2.88
CA PRO A 24 -4.33 2.21 -3.03
C PRO A 24 -5.16 1.33 -2.09
N LEU A 25 -4.71 0.11 -1.78
CA LEU A 25 -5.40 -0.77 -0.83
C LEU A 25 -5.44 -0.16 0.58
N SER A 26 -4.33 0.41 1.06
CA SER A 26 -4.31 1.07 2.37
C SER A 26 -5.24 2.28 2.43
N VAL A 27 -5.31 3.06 1.36
CA VAL A 27 -6.22 4.21 1.26
C VAL A 27 -7.67 3.79 1.29
N TRP A 28 -8.05 2.71 0.60
CA TRP A 28 -9.41 2.18 0.67
C TRP A 28 -9.77 1.65 2.06
N GLY A 29 -8.88 0.87 2.68
CA GLY A 29 -9.08 0.36 4.04
C GLY A 29 -9.23 1.50 5.08
N TYR A 30 -8.43 2.55 4.93
CA TYR A 30 -8.51 3.72 5.81
C TYR A 30 -9.82 4.49 5.62
N ASN A 31 -10.24 4.71 4.37
CA ASN A 31 -11.51 5.38 4.10
C ASN A 31 -12.70 4.62 4.66
N SER A 32 -12.73 3.27 4.53
CA SER A 32 -13.77 2.46 5.16
C SER A 32 -13.81 2.62 6.68
N ALA A 33 -12.63 2.59 7.32
CA ALA A 33 -12.52 2.76 8.77
C ALA A 33 -12.95 4.18 9.21
N LEU A 34 -12.65 5.22 8.41
CA LEU A 34 -13.14 6.58 8.62
C LEU A 34 -14.68 6.64 8.58
N THR A 35 -15.32 6.06 7.56
CA THR A 35 -16.79 6.04 7.46
C THR A 35 -17.45 5.30 8.62
N GLU A 36 -16.86 4.18 9.07
CA GLU A 36 -17.39 3.41 10.21
C GLU A 36 -17.21 4.18 11.53
N SER A 37 -16.06 4.81 11.74
CA SER A 37 -15.82 5.67 12.91
C SER A 37 -16.75 6.90 12.92
N ALA A 38 -17.10 7.43 11.76
CA ALA A 38 -18.06 8.53 11.64
C ALA A 38 -19.51 8.12 11.89
N ALA A 39 -19.83 6.82 11.75
CA ALA A 39 -21.13 6.24 12.07
C ALA A 39 -21.27 5.84 13.55
N GLN A 40 -20.17 5.79 14.32
CA GLN A 40 -20.25 5.66 15.77
C GLN A 40 -20.93 6.90 16.38
N SER A 41 -21.76 6.66 17.40
CA SER A 41 -22.78 7.61 17.89
C SER A 41 -22.25 9.02 18.13
N GLU A 42 -23.07 10.03 17.81
CA GLU A 42 -22.80 11.46 18.05
C GLU A 42 -22.31 11.75 19.48
N TYR A 43 -22.72 10.91 20.43
CA TYR A 43 -22.28 10.93 21.83
C TYR A 43 -20.77 10.71 21.99
N ASN A 44 -20.18 9.71 21.32
CA ASN A 44 -18.73 9.46 21.39
C ASN A 44 -17.93 10.58 20.70
N ARG A 45 -18.50 11.16 19.64
CA ARG A 45 -17.91 12.30 18.93
C ARG A 45 -17.91 13.56 19.80
N ALA A 46 -19.00 13.82 20.52
CA ALA A 46 -19.12 14.92 21.47
C ALA A 46 -18.19 14.75 22.67
N LEU A 47 -18.06 13.53 23.22
CA LEU A 47 -17.10 13.20 24.27
C LEU A 47 -15.64 13.37 23.83
N GLY A 48 -15.31 12.98 22.59
CA GLY A 48 -13.99 13.20 21.99
C GLY A 48 -13.67 14.68 21.82
N ALA A 49 -14.65 15.48 21.38
CA ALA A 49 -14.52 16.94 21.24
C ALA A 49 -14.28 17.63 22.60
N VAL A 50 -14.95 17.18 23.67
CA VAL A 50 -14.74 17.69 25.04
C VAL A 50 -13.37 17.27 25.60
N ARG A 51 -12.86 16.09 25.24
CA ARG A 51 -11.54 15.59 25.69
C ARG A 51 -10.37 16.07 24.83
N GLY A 52 -10.61 16.76 23.71
CA GLY A 52 -9.56 17.21 22.79
C GLY A 52 -8.82 16.09 22.07
N VAL A 53 -9.38 14.86 22.04
CA VAL A 53 -8.75 13.71 21.40
C VAL A 53 -9.45 13.46 20.07
N PRO A 54 -8.75 13.57 18.92
CA PRO A 54 -9.34 13.23 17.64
C PRO A 54 -9.69 11.73 17.63
N VAL A 55 -10.94 11.41 17.29
CA VAL A 55 -11.37 10.02 17.04
C VAL A 55 -10.74 9.60 15.72
N LEU A 56 -9.57 8.98 15.80
CA LEU A 56 -8.90 8.35 14.66
C LEU A 56 -9.44 6.93 14.52
N PRO A 57 -9.68 6.45 13.28
CA PRO A 57 -10.03 5.06 13.07
C PRO A 57 -8.87 4.16 13.51
N GLU A 58 -9.17 3.16 14.33
CA GLU A 58 -8.20 2.13 14.68
C GLU A 58 -8.04 1.18 13.48
N MET A 59 -6.90 1.26 12.78
CA MET A 59 -6.52 0.24 11.80
C MET A 59 -5.67 -0.85 12.46
N PRO A 60 -5.95 -2.13 12.20
CA PRO A 60 -5.17 -3.22 12.77
C PRO A 60 -3.71 -3.13 12.27
N VAL A 61 -2.76 -3.14 13.20
CA VAL A 61 -1.32 -3.07 12.89
C VAL A 61 -0.91 -4.21 11.96
N THR A 62 -1.52 -5.39 12.10
CA THR A 62 -1.30 -6.54 11.23
C THR A 62 -1.57 -6.22 9.75
N TYR A 63 -2.60 -5.44 9.44
CA TYR A 63 -2.93 -5.03 8.08
C TYR A 63 -1.83 -4.15 7.48
N LEU A 64 -1.37 -3.13 8.22
CA LEU A 64 -0.28 -2.27 7.79
C LEU A 64 1.02 -3.07 7.61
N THR A 65 1.33 -3.98 8.52
CA THR A 65 2.53 -4.83 8.41
C THR A 65 2.47 -5.76 7.19
N ALA A 66 1.30 -6.32 6.87
CA ALA A 66 1.14 -7.17 5.69
C ALA A 66 1.35 -6.37 4.39
N LEU A 67 0.78 -5.17 4.29
CA LEU A 67 0.96 -4.28 3.13
C LEU A 67 2.40 -3.80 2.98
N ALA A 68 3.07 -3.45 4.08
CA ALA A 68 4.48 -3.08 4.08
C ALA A 68 5.37 -4.25 3.64
N THR A 69 5.09 -5.46 4.14
CA THR A 69 5.82 -6.67 3.76
C THR A 69 5.62 -7.01 2.29
N ALA A 70 4.40 -6.92 1.78
CA ALA A 70 4.09 -7.10 0.36
C ALA A 70 4.86 -6.08 -0.51
N SER A 71 4.93 -4.83 -0.07
CA SER A 71 5.70 -3.78 -0.76
C SER A 71 7.19 -4.11 -0.81
N LEU A 72 7.75 -4.56 0.31
CA LEU A 72 9.17 -4.93 0.40
C LEU A 72 9.51 -6.14 -0.48
N ILE A 73 8.65 -7.16 -0.49
CA ILE A 73 8.76 -8.30 -1.40
C ILE A 73 8.66 -7.83 -2.87
N GLY A 74 7.71 -6.94 -3.16
CA GLY A 74 7.53 -6.39 -4.50
C GLY A 74 8.78 -5.67 -5.03
N LEU A 75 9.42 -4.86 -4.17
CA LEU A 75 10.67 -4.18 -4.50
C LEU A 75 11.79 -5.17 -4.82
N VAL A 76 11.96 -6.22 -4.01
CA VAL A 76 12.97 -7.26 -4.25
C VAL A 76 12.73 -7.97 -5.59
N LEU A 77 11.49 -8.36 -5.87
CA LEU A 77 11.13 -9.03 -7.13
C LEU A 77 11.31 -8.13 -8.35
N LEU A 78 11.04 -6.84 -8.23
CA LEU A 78 11.24 -5.86 -9.30
C LEU A 78 12.73 -5.72 -9.65
N LEU A 79 13.60 -5.69 -8.64
CA LEU A 79 15.05 -5.62 -8.84
C LEU A 79 15.61 -6.89 -9.49
N ILE A 80 15.17 -8.06 -9.05
CA ILE A 80 15.61 -9.35 -9.60
C ILE A 80 15.04 -9.59 -11.00
N GLY A 81 13.79 -9.17 -11.23
CA GLY A 81 13.07 -9.41 -12.48
C GLY A 81 13.43 -8.48 -13.64
N ARG A 82 14.46 -7.64 -13.51
CA ARG A 82 14.93 -6.71 -14.54
C ARG A 82 16.04 -7.34 -15.38
N GLU A 83 15.84 -7.38 -16.69
CA GLU A 83 16.81 -7.90 -17.66
C GLU A 83 17.20 -6.85 -18.71
N ILE A 84 18.40 -7.01 -19.28
CA ILE A 84 18.94 -6.15 -20.34
C ILE A 84 18.93 -6.93 -21.64
N VAL A 85 18.12 -6.48 -22.61
CA VAL A 85 18.10 -7.03 -23.96
C VAL A 85 18.90 -6.11 -24.86
N THR A 86 19.98 -6.62 -25.44
CA THR A 86 20.78 -5.88 -26.42
C THR A 86 20.48 -6.43 -27.81
N THR A 87 20.04 -5.55 -28.71
CA THR A 87 19.85 -5.84 -30.13
C THR A 87 21.04 -5.28 -30.89
N ASP A 88 21.68 -6.12 -31.71
CA ASP A 88 22.85 -5.76 -32.54
C ASP A 88 22.49 -4.83 -33.70
#